data_AF-A0A820T2F9-F1
#
_entry.id   AF-A0A820T2F9-F1
#
_cell.length_a   1.000
_cell.length_b   1.000
_cell.length_c   1.000
_cell.angle_alpha   90.00
_cell.angle_beta   90.00
_cell.angle_gamma   90.00
#
_symmetry.space_group_name_H-M   'P 1'
#
loop_
_entity.id
_entity.type
_entity.pdbx_description
1 polymer ?
#
loop_
_entity_poly.entity_id
_entity_poly.type
_entity_poly.pdbx_seq_one_letter_code
_entity_poly.pdbx_strand_id
1 'polypeptide(L)' 'MAKFESRTVVQRILQAEFGKNAQKKDCIIATFQRFCEIVTVEDRERSGRPSKITEEKIEEVHDVIENQQQSSVRTIATT' A
#
# COMPACT_ATOMS: atom_id res chain seq x y z
N MET A 1 8.69 -3.70 -28.84
CA MET A 1 8.60 -2.69 -27.75
C MET A 1 9.79 -1.76 -27.87
N ALA A 2 9.56 -0.46 -28.07
CA ALA A 2 10.63 0.53 -28.19
C ALA A 2 11.45 0.54 -26.88
N LYS A 3 12.77 0.31 -26.97
CA LYS A 3 13.66 0.42 -25.81
C LYS A 3 13.67 1.88 -25.36
N PHE A 4 13.28 2.16 -24.13
CA PHE A 4 13.26 3.53 -23.60
C PHE A 4 14.69 4.04 -23.39
N GLU A 5 15.23 4.73 -24.39
CA GLU A 5 16.63 5.25 -24.40
C GLU A 5 16.82 6.51 -23.55
N SER A 6 15.73 7.17 -23.13
CA SER A 6 15.76 8.48 -22.45
C SER A 6 15.96 8.41 -20.91
N ARG A 7 16.05 7.21 -20.31
CA ARG A 7 16.10 7.04 -18.83
C ARG A 7 17.19 7.86 -18.13
N THR A 8 18.35 8.03 -18.77
CA THR A 8 19.49 8.80 -18.23
C THR A 8 19.23 10.30 -18.26
N VAL A 9 18.53 10.79 -19.28
CA VAL A 9 18.17 12.22 -19.39
C VAL A 9 17.12 12.55 -18.35
N VAL A 10 16.06 11.75 -18.25
CA VAL A 10 15.01 11.92 -17.25
C VAL A 10 15.58 11.89 -15.83
N GLN A 11 16.48 10.96 -15.53
CA GLN A 11 17.11 10.91 -14.21
C GLN A 11 17.96 12.16 -13.92
N ARG A 12 18.71 12.69 -14.91
CA ARG A 12 19.49 13.92 -14.71
C ARG A 12 18.61 15.12 -14.41
N ILE A 13 17.47 15.26 -15.12
CA ILE A 13 16.50 16.33 -14.87
C ILE A 13 15.93 16.20 -13.45
N LEU A 14 15.46 15.01 -13.09
CA LEU A 14 14.92 14.76 -11.74
C LEU A 14 15.97 14.97 -10.63
N GLN A 15 17.24 14.63 -10.88
CA GLN A 15 18.32 14.89 -9.92
C GLN A 15 18.64 16.38 -9.81
N ALA A 16 18.54 17.15 -10.89
CA ALA A 16 18.73 18.60 -10.84
C ALA A 16 17.64 19.30 -10.01
N GLU A 17 16.38 18.83 -10.12
CA GLU A 17 15.25 19.42 -9.40
C GLU A 17 15.12 18.91 -7.95
N PHE A 18 15.26 17.61 -7.73
CA PHE A 18 14.96 16.96 -6.45
C PHE A 18 16.19 16.46 -5.69
N GLY A 19 17.39 16.56 -6.28
CA GLY A 19 18.65 16.14 -5.66
C GLY A 19 18.60 14.70 -5.15
N LYS A 20 18.81 14.54 -3.84
CA LYS A 20 18.78 13.24 -3.15
C LYS A 20 17.39 12.58 -3.09
N ASN A 21 16.32 13.36 -3.27
CA ASN A 21 14.94 12.87 -3.26
C ASN A 21 14.46 12.42 -4.65
N ALA A 22 15.31 12.53 -5.68
CA ALA A 22 14.99 12.10 -7.02
C ALA A 22 14.73 10.58 -7.07
N GLN A 23 13.74 10.18 -7.88
CA GLN A 23 13.42 8.78 -8.08
C GLN A 23 14.56 8.01 -8.76
N LYS A 24 14.71 6.74 -8.39
CA LYS A 24 15.74 5.85 -8.94
C LYS A 24 15.42 5.46 -10.38
N LYS A 25 16.46 5.08 -11.15
CA LYS A 25 16.34 4.65 -12.56
C LYS A 25 15.28 3.56 -12.76
N ASP A 26 15.23 2.58 -11.87
CA ASP A 26 14.32 1.44 -12.01
C ASP A 26 12.85 1.85 -11.86
N CYS A 27 12.58 2.80 -10.96
CA CYS A 27 11.25 3.39 -10.79
C CYS A 27 10.83 4.14 -12.06
N ILE A 28 11.72 4.95 -12.64
CA ILE A 28 11.46 5.68 -13.90
C ILE A 28 11.11 4.70 -15.02
N ILE A 29 11.89 3.63 -15.19
CA ILE A 29 11.64 2.61 -16.22
C ILE A 29 10.28 1.93 -16.01
N ALA A 30 9.99 1.50 -14.78
CA ALA A 30 8.74 0.82 -14.46
C ALA A 30 7.52 1.72 -14.72
N THR A 31 7.60 3.01 -14.34
CA THR A 31 6.54 3.98 -14.60
C THR A 31 6.32 4.22 -16.09
N PHE A 32 7.39 4.38 -16.88
CA PHE A 32 7.26 4.56 -18.33
C PHE A 32 6.71 3.32 -19.04
N GLN A 33 7.19 2.12 -18.69
CA GLN A 33 6.65 0.87 -19.24
C GLN A 33 5.16 0.75 -18.95
N ARG A 34 4.78 0.99 -17.70
CA ARG A 34 3.39 0.96 -17.28
C ARG A 34 2.55 2.01 -18.01
N PHE A 35 3.05 3.24 -18.16
CA PHE A 35 2.35 4.27 -18.91
C PHE A 35 2.13 3.84 -20.37
N CYS A 36 3.10 3.20 -21.01
CA CYS A 36 2.94 2.66 -22.36
C CYS A 36 1.91 1.52 -22.45
N GLU A 37 1.73 0.74 -21.39
CA GLU A 37 0.79 -0.40 -21.37
C GLU A 37 -0.65 0.03 -21.09
N ILE A 38 -0.86 0.90 -20.09
CA ILE A 38 -2.19 1.20 -19.55
C ILE A 38 -2.56 2.69 -19.58
N VAL A 39 -1.67 3.54 -20.10
CA VAL A 39 -1.89 4.99 -20.28
C VAL A 39 -2.33 5.68 -18.99
N THR A 40 -1.83 5.22 -17.84
CA THR A 40 -2.09 5.82 -16.54
C THR A 40 -0.82 5.96 -15.71
N VAL A 41 -0.78 7.02 -14.91
CA VAL A 41 0.27 7.37 -13.96
C VAL A 41 -0.14 7.10 -12.51
N GLU A 42 -1.41 6.74 -12.28
CA GLU A 42 -1.95 6.42 -10.95
C GLU A 42 -1.25 5.18 -10.37
N ASP A 43 -1.50 4.79 -9.12
CA ASP A 43 -1.04 3.50 -8.61
C ASP A 43 -2.03 2.37 -8.92
N ARG A 44 -1.53 1.12 -8.96
CA ARG A 44 -2.43 -0.05 -8.92
C ARG A 44 -2.96 -0.19 -7.50
N GLU A 45 -4.12 -0.83 -7.36
CA GLU A 45 -4.64 -1.19 -6.06
C GLU A 45 -3.57 -1.98 -5.28
N ARG A 46 -3.16 -1.44 -4.13
CA ARG A 46 -2.12 -2.05 -3.30
C ARG A 46 -2.78 -3.12 -2.45
N SER A 47 -2.23 -4.33 -2.47
CA SER A 47 -2.61 -5.37 -1.51
C SER A 47 -2.18 -4.94 -0.11
N GLY A 48 -3.07 -4.30 0.66
CA GLY A 48 -2.62 -3.57 1.84
C GLY A 48 -3.70 -2.91 2.70
N ARG A 49 -4.80 -3.62 2.93
CA ARG A 49 -5.67 -3.62 4.11
C ARG A 49 -6.69 -4.71 3.79
N PRO A 50 -6.84 -5.79 4.58
CA PRO A 50 -7.92 -6.74 4.34
C PRO A 50 -9.23 -5.95 4.32
N SER A 51 -9.84 -5.84 3.14
CA SER A 51 -10.91 -4.88 2.86
C SER A 51 -12.28 -5.35 3.35
N LYS A 52 -12.34 -6.49 4.05
CA LYS A 52 -13.59 -6.99 4.61
C LYS A 52 -13.31 -7.61 5.98
N ILE A 53 -13.70 -6.88 7.03
CA ILE A 53 -14.37 -7.58 8.12
C ILE A 53 -15.65 -8.11 7.45
N THR A 54 -15.73 -9.42 7.27
CA THR A 54 -16.94 -10.08 6.77
C THR A 54 -18.06 -9.89 7.78
N GLU A 55 -19.32 -9.86 7.36
CA GLU A 55 -20.47 -9.83 8.31
C GLU A 55 -20.35 -10.96 9.33
N GLU A 56 -19.88 -12.13 8.90
CA GLU A 56 -19.54 -13.27 9.78
C GLU A 56 -18.58 -12.90 10.92
N LYS A 57 -17.55 -12.07 10.67
CA LYS A 57 -16.62 -11.59 11.70
C LYS A 57 -17.22 -10.52 12.60
N ILE A 58 -18.21 -9.77 12.11
CA ILE A 58 -18.97 -8.81 12.92
C ILE A 58 -19.88 -9.58 13.87
N GLU A 59 -20.59 -10.60 13.36
CA GLU A 59 -21.45 -11.50 14.13
C GLU A 59 -20.67 -12.26 15.19
N GLU A 60 -19.50 -12.81 14.86
CA GLU A 60 -18.64 -13.51 15.83
C GLU A 60 -18.22 -12.60 16.99
N VAL A 61 -17.87 -11.34 16.72
CA VAL A 61 -17.52 -10.37 17.76
C VAL A 61 -18.74 -9.98 18.59
N HIS A 62 -19.91 -9.83 17.97
CA HIS A 62 -21.17 -9.56 18.67
C HIS A 62 -21.55 -10.71 19.61
N ASP A 63 -21.46 -11.96 19.15
CA ASP A 63 -21.73 -13.14 19.95
C ASP A 63 -20.80 -13.26 21.16
N VAL A 64 -19.52 -12.93 21.00
CA VAL A 64 -18.56 -12.91 22.11
C VAL A 64 -18.92 -11.82 23.13
N ILE A 65 -19.35 -10.63 22.68
CA ILE A 65 -19.74 -9.54 23.57
C ILE A 65 -21.03 -9.85 24.33
N GLU A 66 -22.00 -10.49 23.68
CA GLU A 66 -23.31 -10.80 24.27
C GLU A 66 -23.29 -12.03 25.17
N ASN A 67 -22.52 -13.07 24.81
CA ASN A 67 -22.57 -14.37 25.49
C ASN A 67 -21.43 -14.62 26.48
N GLN A 68 -20.34 -13.84 26.45
CA GLN A 68 -19.31 -13.91 27.48
C GLN A 68 -19.54 -12.83 28.53
N GLN A 69 -19.74 -13.24 29.79
CA GLN A 69 -19.69 -12.32 30.93
C GLN A 69 -18.33 -11.61 30.91
N GLN A 70 -18.35 -10.30 30.63
CA GLN A 70 -17.16 -9.47 30.63
C GLN A 70 -16.53 -9.47 32.03
N SER A 71 -15.55 -10.34 32.27
CA SER A 71 -14.68 -10.20 33.43
C SER A 71 -13.83 -8.96 33.19
N SER A 72 -14.04 -7.91 34.00
CA SER A 72 -13.26 -6.68 33.96
C SER A 72 -11.76 -6.98 33.85
N VAL A 73 -11.07 -6.33 32.92
CA VAL A 73 -9.62 -6.46 32.69
C VAL A 73 -8.80 -6.17 33.96
N ARG A 74 -9.37 -5.47 34.96
CA ARG A 74 -8.73 -5.21 36.26
C ARG A 74 -8.55 -6.44 37.14
N THR A 75 -9.34 -7.51 36.99
CA THR A 75 -9.33 -8.62 37.94
C THR A 75 -8.19 -9.61 37.69
N ILE A 76 -7.65 -9.65 36.47
CA ILE A 76 -6.65 -10.64 36.04
C ILE A 76 -5.22 -10.24 36.46
N ALA A 77 -4.97 -8.96 36.72
CA ALA A 77 -3.64 -8.45 37.04
C ALA A 77 -3.26 -8.50 38.54
N THR A 78 -4.15 -9.00 39.41
CA THR A 78 -3.93 -8.97 40.88
C THR A 78 -3.96 -10.34 41.56
N THR A 79 -3.86 -11.44 40.81
CA THR A 79 -3.76 -12.79 41.39
C THR A 79 -2.45 -13.45 41.01
#